data_AF-D8T2A9-F1
#
_entry.id   AF-D8T2A9-F1
#
_cell.length_a   1.000
_cell.length_b   1.000
_cell.length_c   1.000
_cell.angle_alpha   90.00
_cell.angle_beta   90.00
_cell.angle_gamma   90.00
#
_symmetry.space_group_name_H-M   'P 1'
#
loop_
_entity.id
_entity.type
_entity.pdbx_description
1 polymer ?
#
loop_
_entity_poly.entity_id
_entity_poly.type
_entity_poly.pdbx_seq_one_letter_code
_entity_poly.pdbx_strand_id
1 'polypeptide(L)'
;MAPRLLTLLILVVVTLGVIEAQCDFSRSCSGITYGGSTLIANCVNQAGATVRSQIDLNTCVGNNNGQLDCSSGYFQSCAGIQYSGTTVSATCPSVSNQPIFSSRDLNSCVRNSNGNLQCC
;
A
#
# COMPACT_ATOMS: atom_id res chain seq x y z
N MET A 1 -45.42 -38.40 19.63
CA MET A 1 -45.10 -37.87 18.28
C MET A 1 -44.03 -36.81 18.48
N ALA A 2 -42.77 -37.11 18.11
CA ALA A 2 -41.58 -36.29 18.42
C ALA A 2 -41.28 -35.26 17.31
N PRO A 3 -40.62 -34.13 17.63
CA PRO A 3 -40.57 -32.95 16.77
C PRO A 3 -39.52 -33.09 15.66
N ARG A 4 -39.82 -32.57 14.47
CA ARG A 4 -38.83 -32.43 13.38
C ARG A 4 -38.05 -31.15 13.60
N LEU A 5 -36.83 -31.31 14.12
CA LEU A 5 -35.85 -30.25 14.33
C LEU A 5 -35.41 -29.69 12.98
N LEU A 6 -35.75 -28.43 12.70
CA LEU A 6 -35.31 -27.71 11.50
C LEU A 6 -33.86 -27.24 11.72
N THR A 7 -32.89 -27.91 11.12
CA THR A 7 -31.47 -27.55 11.24
C THR A 7 -31.15 -26.42 10.26
N LEU A 8 -30.84 -25.23 10.79
CA LEU A 8 -30.43 -24.06 10.01
C LEU A 8 -28.96 -24.22 9.60
N LEU A 9 -28.68 -24.36 8.29
CA LEU A 9 -27.32 -24.41 7.76
C LEU A 9 -26.77 -22.97 7.68
N ILE A 10 -25.80 -22.62 8.53
CA ILE A 10 -25.08 -21.35 8.45
C ILE A 10 -23.97 -21.51 7.40
N LEU A 11 -24.13 -20.90 6.23
CA LEU A 11 -23.03 -20.75 5.26
C LEU A 11 -22.02 -19.73 5.82
N VAL A 12 -20.92 -20.20 6.38
CA VAL A 12 -19.76 -19.36 6.64
C VAL A 12 -19.07 -19.12 5.30
N VAL A 13 -19.34 -17.96 4.69
CA VAL A 13 -18.61 -17.52 3.50
C VAL A 13 -17.20 -17.14 3.97
N VAL A 14 -16.26 -18.08 3.86
CA VAL A 14 -14.84 -17.80 4.03
C VAL A 14 -14.40 -17.01 2.81
N THR A 15 -14.33 -15.68 2.93
CA THR A 15 -13.74 -14.86 1.88
C THR A 15 -12.26 -15.19 1.81
N LEU A 16 -11.83 -15.72 0.67
CA LEU A 16 -10.41 -15.79 0.33
C LEU A 16 -9.95 -14.35 0.15
N GLY A 17 -9.48 -13.73 1.25
CA GLY A 17 -8.77 -12.46 1.17
C GLY A 17 -7.58 -12.65 0.24
N VAL A 18 -7.53 -11.87 -0.83
CA VAL A 18 -6.33 -11.71 -1.64
C VAL A 18 -5.20 -11.33 -0.69
N ILE A 19 -4.23 -12.23 -0.54
CA ILE A 19 -3.05 -12.01 0.29
C ILE A 19 -2.15 -11.07 -0.49
N GLU A 20 -2.46 -9.77 -0.47
CA GLU A 20 -1.54 -8.74 -0.95
C GLU A 20 -0.22 -8.95 -0.19
N ALA A 21 0.91 -8.98 -0.90
CA ALA A 21 2.21 -9.14 -0.27
C ALA A 21 2.39 -8.00 0.75
N GLN A 22 2.25 -8.32 2.03
CA GLN A 22 2.20 -7.30 3.06
C GLN A 22 3.64 -6.88 3.40
N CYS A 23 4.02 -5.74 2.83
CA CYS A 23 5.37 -5.18 2.88
C CYS A 23 5.66 -4.48 4.21
N ASP A 24 4.65 -3.77 4.74
CA ASP A 24 4.56 -3.28 6.12
C ASP A 24 5.79 -2.50 6.61
N PHE A 25 6.42 -1.65 5.77
CA PHE A 25 7.59 -0.87 6.22
C PHE A 25 7.29 -0.08 7.51
N SER A 26 6.08 0.44 7.69
CA SER A 26 5.73 1.26 8.84
C SER A 26 5.74 0.51 10.17
N ARG A 27 5.79 -0.83 10.17
CA ARG A 27 5.92 -1.63 11.40
C ARG A 27 7.31 -1.52 12.04
N SER A 28 8.32 -1.20 11.25
CA SER A 28 9.72 -1.13 11.69
C SER A 28 10.43 0.16 11.26
N CYS A 29 9.69 1.10 10.69
CA CYS A 29 10.17 2.42 10.34
C CYS A 29 9.39 3.50 11.10
N SER A 30 10.05 4.62 11.39
CA SER A 30 9.51 5.76 12.13
C SER A 30 10.00 7.07 11.52
N GLY A 31 9.42 8.20 11.94
CA GLY A 31 9.80 9.52 11.41
C GLY A 31 9.55 9.66 9.90
N ILE A 32 8.43 9.09 9.44
CA ILE A 32 8.01 9.09 8.04
C ILE A 32 7.80 10.52 7.57
N THR A 33 8.49 10.89 6.49
CA THR A 33 8.38 12.19 5.84
C THR A 33 8.39 12.03 4.33
N TYR A 34 7.79 12.99 3.62
CA TYR A 34 7.66 12.95 2.16
C TYR A 34 8.23 14.22 1.54
N GLY A 35 8.90 14.08 0.40
CA GLY A 35 9.36 15.19 -0.43
C GLY A 35 9.21 14.82 -1.91
N GLY A 36 8.25 15.44 -2.60
CA GLY A 36 7.89 15.02 -3.96
C GLY A 36 7.40 13.56 -3.98
N SER A 37 8.04 12.70 -4.76
CA SER A 37 7.81 11.25 -4.74
C SER A 37 8.67 10.50 -3.72
N THR A 38 9.60 11.16 -3.03
CA THR A 38 10.53 10.49 -2.11
C THR A 38 9.92 10.29 -0.73
N LEU A 39 9.86 9.04 -0.28
CA LEU A 39 9.59 8.64 1.10
C LEU A 39 10.91 8.54 1.85
N ILE A 40 11.00 9.18 3.02
CA ILE A 40 12.16 9.13 3.92
C ILE A 40 11.69 8.66 5.29
N ALA A 41 12.39 7.68 5.86
CA ALA A 41 12.08 7.16 7.19
C ALA A 41 13.34 6.63 7.91
N ASN A 42 13.23 6.44 9.22
CA ASN A 42 14.23 5.79 10.06
C ASN A 42 13.79 4.34 10.32
N CYS A 43 14.48 3.37 9.76
CA CYS A 43 14.10 1.96 9.71
C CYS A 43 15.05 1.07 10.50
N VAL A 44 14.50 0.12 11.25
CA VAL A 44 15.29 -0.81 12.07
C VAL A 44 15.90 -1.90 11.20
N ASN A 45 17.19 -2.17 11.37
CA ASN A 45 17.91 -3.26 10.71
C ASN A 45 17.90 -4.55 11.55
N GLN A 46 18.44 -5.65 11.04
CA GLN A 46 18.47 -6.96 11.73
C GLN A 46 19.30 -6.96 13.01
N ALA A 47 20.25 -6.01 13.15
CA ALA A 47 21.02 -5.82 14.38
C ALA A 47 20.28 -4.95 15.42
N GLY A 48 19.05 -4.50 15.12
CA GLY A 48 18.26 -3.62 15.99
C GLY A 48 18.65 -2.14 15.91
N ALA A 49 19.60 -1.77 15.03
CA ALA A 49 20.01 -0.38 14.85
C ALA A 49 19.06 0.35 13.90
N THR A 50 18.81 1.62 14.19
CA THR A 50 17.99 2.50 13.34
C THR A 50 18.84 3.10 12.23
N VAL A 51 18.42 2.89 10.98
CA VAL A 51 19.08 3.36 9.76
C VAL A 51 18.16 4.37 9.07
N ARG A 52 18.68 5.55 8.73
CA ARG A 52 17.95 6.50 7.88
C ARG A 52 17.95 5.99 6.45
N SER A 53 16.77 5.83 5.87
CA SER A 53 16.58 5.30 4.52
C SER A 53 15.59 6.14 3.73
N GLN A 54 15.68 6.07 2.41
CA GLN A 54 14.80 6.77 1.48
C GLN A 54 14.52 5.91 0.25
N ILE A 55 13.36 6.13 -0.35
CA ILE A 55 12.98 5.48 -1.61
C ILE A 55 12.14 6.44 -2.45
N ASP A 56 12.32 6.39 -3.77
CA ASP A 56 11.42 7.05 -4.70
C ASP A 56 10.15 6.21 -4.86
N LEU A 57 9.02 6.66 -4.33
CA LEU A 57 7.74 5.95 -4.42
C LEU A 57 7.28 5.80 -5.87
N ASN A 58 7.79 6.60 -6.80
CA ASN A 58 7.45 6.45 -8.20
C ASN A 58 7.95 5.13 -8.79
N THR A 59 8.90 4.46 -8.14
CA THR A 59 9.36 3.12 -8.53
C THR A 59 8.52 1.99 -7.93
N CYS A 60 7.67 2.29 -6.94
CA CYS A 60 6.87 1.28 -6.21
C CYS A 60 5.35 1.50 -6.31
N VAL A 61 4.91 2.66 -6.78
CA VAL A 61 3.50 3.01 -6.95
C VAL A 61 3.27 3.42 -8.39
N GLY A 62 2.23 2.89 -9.00
CA GLY A 62 1.84 3.20 -10.37
C GLY A 62 0.39 3.58 -10.51
N ASN A 63 0.03 3.88 -11.76
CA ASN A 63 -1.34 4.16 -12.17
C ASN A 63 -1.81 3.05 -13.10
N ASN A 64 -2.76 2.27 -12.62
CA ASN A 64 -3.41 1.21 -13.38
C ASN A 64 -4.87 1.59 -13.67
N ASN A 65 -5.09 2.13 -14.87
CA ASN A 65 -6.40 2.58 -15.33
C ASN A 65 -7.11 3.53 -14.35
N GLY A 66 -6.38 4.49 -13.79
CA GLY A 66 -6.86 5.48 -12.82
C GLY A 66 -6.80 5.03 -11.36
N GLN A 67 -6.45 3.76 -11.10
CA GLN A 67 -6.29 3.21 -9.75
C GLN A 67 -4.81 3.14 -9.38
N LEU A 68 -4.46 3.62 -8.19
CA LEU A 68 -3.11 3.44 -7.65
C LEU A 68 -2.88 1.97 -7.28
N ASP A 69 -1.76 1.40 -7.74
CA ASP A 69 -1.32 0.05 -7.42
C ASP A 69 0.19 0.00 -7.13
N CYS A 70 0.70 -1.19 -6.77
CA CYS A 70 2.13 -1.39 -6.48
C CYS A 70 2.95 -1.67 -7.75
N SER A 71 2.80 -0.83 -8.77
CA SER A 71 3.63 -0.86 -9.97
C SER A 71 4.59 0.34 -9.99
N SER A 72 4.64 1.13 -11.05
CA SER A 72 5.51 2.31 -11.14
C SER A 72 4.89 3.41 -12.01
N GLY A 73 5.36 4.64 -11.85
CA GLY A 73 5.04 5.74 -12.76
C GLY A 73 3.79 6.56 -12.41
N TYR A 74 3.30 6.52 -11.17
CA TYR A 74 2.16 7.34 -10.77
C TYR A 74 2.52 8.85 -10.72
N PHE A 75 3.76 9.19 -10.38
CA PHE A 75 4.15 10.58 -10.10
C PHE A 75 4.19 11.45 -11.36
N GLN A 76 4.41 10.86 -12.54
CA GLN A 76 4.38 11.58 -13.82
C GLN A 76 2.98 11.72 -14.41
N SER A 77 2.07 10.79 -14.08
CA SER A 77 0.76 10.69 -14.73
C SER A 77 -0.40 11.21 -13.88
N CYS A 78 -0.28 11.15 -12.55
CA CYS A 78 -1.32 11.58 -11.64
C CYS A 78 -1.13 13.03 -11.17
N ALA A 79 -2.23 13.65 -10.74
CA ALA A 79 -2.27 15.00 -10.22
C ALA A 79 -2.80 15.03 -8.78
N GLY A 80 -2.52 16.13 -8.06
CA GLY A 80 -3.06 16.35 -6.72
C GLY A 80 -2.58 15.33 -5.67
N ILE A 81 -1.33 14.87 -5.81
CA ILE A 81 -0.72 13.86 -4.95
C ILE A 81 -0.66 14.36 -3.52
N GLN A 82 -1.19 13.57 -2.59
CA GLN A 82 -1.22 13.86 -1.16
C GLN A 82 -0.79 12.63 -0.38
N TYR A 83 -0.07 12.86 0.72
CA TYR A 83 0.32 11.83 1.66
C TYR A 83 -0.31 12.07 3.01
N SER A 84 -0.85 11.02 3.62
CA SER A 84 -1.40 11.03 4.96
C SER A 84 -1.02 9.72 5.68
N GLY A 85 -0.10 9.81 6.63
CA GLY A 85 0.46 8.62 7.29
C GLY A 85 1.19 7.74 6.27
N THR A 86 0.70 6.51 6.07
CA THR A 86 1.19 5.57 5.05
C THR A 86 0.34 5.58 3.78
N THR A 87 -0.71 6.39 3.69
CA THR A 87 -1.59 6.42 2.52
C THR A 87 -1.15 7.51 1.55
N VAL A 88 -0.98 7.16 0.29
CA VAL A 88 -0.91 8.11 -0.82
C VAL A 88 -2.26 8.18 -1.51
N SER A 89 -2.72 9.38 -1.85
CA SER A 89 -3.91 9.60 -2.67
C SER A 89 -3.58 10.53 -3.83
N ALA A 90 -4.22 10.30 -4.96
CA ALA A 90 -4.03 11.09 -6.17
C ALA A 90 -5.23 10.97 -7.10
N THR A 91 -5.31 11.87 -8.08
CA THR A 91 -6.22 11.72 -9.22
C THR A 91 -5.42 11.30 -10.44
N CYS A 92 -5.71 10.13 -10.98
CA CYS A 92 -4.95 9.50 -12.05
C CYS A 92 -5.83 9.31 -13.30
N PRO A 93 -5.28 9.50 -14.52
CA PRO A 93 -6.04 9.24 -15.74
C PRO A 93 -6.26 7.73 -15.95
N SER A 94 -7.47 7.37 -16.34
CA SER A 94 -7.80 6.05 -16.88
C SER A 94 -7.30 5.89 -18.32
N VAL A 95 -7.41 4.69 -18.89
CA VAL A 95 -7.07 4.45 -20.31
C VAL A 95 -7.94 5.26 -21.28
N SER A 96 -9.11 5.73 -20.82
CA SER A 96 -10.01 6.62 -21.55
C SER A 96 -9.80 8.11 -21.22
N ASN A 97 -8.66 8.46 -20.62
CA ASN A 97 -8.31 9.81 -20.14
C ASN A 97 -9.31 10.40 -19.12
N GLN A 98 -10.09 9.56 -18.42
CA GLN A 98 -10.97 10.04 -17.36
C GLN A 98 -10.16 10.19 -16.06
N PRO A 99 -10.23 11.32 -15.36
CA PRO A 99 -9.57 11.49 -14.08
C PRO A 99 -10.30 10.70 -12.99
N ILE A 100 -9.60 9.78 -12.33
CA ILE A 100 -10.14 8.95 -11.27
C ILE A 100 -9.35 9.21 -9.99
N PHE A 101 -10.05 9.58 -8.92
CA PHE A 101 -9.45 9.66 -7.60
C PHE A 101 -9.28 8.25 -7.02
N SER A 102 -8.08 7.95 -6.55
CA SER A 102 -7.77 6.69 -5.87
C SER A 102 -6.74 6.91 -4.75
N SER A 103 -6.64 5.92 -3.86
CA SER A 103 -5.67 5.91 -2.78
C SER A 103 -5.02 4.54 -2.65
N ARG A 104 -3.81 4.52 -2.09
CA ARG A 104 -3.05 3.30 -1.85
C ARG A 104 -2.32 3.39 -0.51
N ASP A 105 -2.44 2.33 0.29
CA ASP A 105 -1.62 2.19 1.49
C ASP A 105 -0.22 1.73 1.09
N LEU A 106 0.81 2.53 1.38
CA LEU A 106 2.21 2.24 1.08
C LEU A 106 2.73 1.01 1.83
N ASN A 107 2.07 0.57 2.92
CA ASN A 107 2.39 -0.73 3.54
C ASN A 107 2.11 -1.92 2.62
N SER A 108 1.34 -1.75 1.54
CA SER A 108 1.15 -2.78 0.52
C SER A 108 2.22 -2.78 -0.56
N CYS A 109 3.04 -1.71 -0.68
CA CYS A 109 4.01 -1.57 -1.78
C CYS A 109 5.45 -1.40 -1.31
N VAL A 110 5.68 -0.98 -0.07
CA VAL A 110 7.01 -0.65 0.46
C VAL A 110 7.28 -1.47 1.71
N ARG A 111 8.46 -2.11 1.74
CA ARG A 111 8.98 -2.88 2.89
C ARG A 111 10.24 -2.26 3.45
N ASN A 112 10.55 -2.62 4.69
CA ASN A 112 11.86 -2.44 5.27
C ASN A 112 12.67 -3.74 5.14
N SER A 113 13.79 -3.69 4.41
CA SER A 113 14.73 -4.79 4.24
C SER A 113 16.06 -4.44 4.90
N ASN A 114 16.25 -4.93 6.13
CA ASN A 114 17.46 -4.72 6.93
C ASN A 114 17.86 -3.22 7.04
N GLY A 115 16.89 -2.35 7.32
CA GLY A 115 17.09 -0.90 7.43
C GLY A 115 17.00 -0.14 6.10
N ASN A 116 16.77 -0.82 4.97
CA ASN A 116 16.62 -0.21 3.66
C ASN A 116 15.18 -0.29 3.16
N LEU A 117 14.59 0.86 2.81
CA LEU A 117 13.30 0.89 2.13
C LEU A 117 13.43 0.29 0.72
N GLN A 118 12.51 -0.61 0.38
CA GLN A 118 12.46 -1.27 -0.92
C GLN A 118 11.01 -1.45 -1.36
N CYS A 119 10.75 -1.51 -2.66
CA CYS A 119 9.49 -2.03 -3.14
C CYS A 119 9.35 -3.51 -2.76
N CYS A 120 8.12 -3.97 -2.62
CA CYS A 120 7.79 -5.35 -2.90
C CYS A 120 7.63 -5.54 -4.42
#